data_AF-A0A314Z1I5-F1
#
_entry.id   AF-A0A314Z1I5-F1
#
_cell.length_a   1.000
_cell.length_b   1.000
_cell.length_c   1.000
_cell.angle_alpha   90.00
_cell.angle_beta   90.00
_cell.angle_gamma   90.00
#
_symmetry.space_group_name_H-M   'P 1'
#
loop_
_entity.id
_entity.type
_entity.pdbx_description
1 polymer ?
#
loop_
_entity_poly.entity_id
_entity_poly.type
_entity_poly.pdbx_seq_one_letter_code
_entity_poly.pdbx_strand_id
1 'polypeptide(L)'
;MLAMQRTAADHILRDLQNNPDMWLQVVHILQSAKNLNTKFFALQVLEGVIKYRWNALPVEQRDGMKNYISDVIVQLSSNEASFRMERLYVNKLNIILVQILKHDWPARWRSFIPDLVSAAKTSETICENCMAILKLLSEEVFDFSRGEMTQLKIKELKQSLNSEFQLIHELCLYVLSASQRAELIRATFETLLKFFPMPSYRNLTIQCLTEVAALSFGEFYNAQYVKMYNIFMVQLQTILPSTTNIPQAYANGSSDEQAFIQNLALFLTSFNKASLFAFR
;
A
#
# COMPACT_ATOMS: atom_id res chain seq x y z
N MET A 1 -10.43 -21.83 36.31
CA MET A 1 -9.16 -22.49 35.90
C MET A 1 -8.67 -21.99 34.53
N LEU A 2 -9.43 -22.14 33.44
CA LEU A 2 -9.06 -21.63 32.10
C LEU A 2 -8.80 -20.11 32.03
N ALA A 3 -9.58 -19.30 32.74
CA ALA A 3 -9.37 -17.85 32.80
C ALA A 3 -8.03 -17.48 33.47
N MET A 4 -7.64 -18.19 34.54
CA MET A 4 -6.36 -17.96 35.23
C MET A 4 -5.17 -18.37 34.35
N GLN A 5 -5.30 -19.45 33.58
CA GLN A 5 -4.28 -19.88 32.62
C GLN A 5 -4.11 -18.87 31.47
N ARG A 6 -5.20 -18.28 30.96
CA ARG A 6 -5.13 -17.19 29.96
C ARG A 6 -4.39 -15.97 30.51
N THR A 7 -4.75 -15.51 31.71
CA THR A 7 -4.08 -14.37 32.35
C THR A 7 -2.59 -14.64 32.59
N ALA A 8 -2.24 -15.85 33.03
CA ALA A 8 -0.83 -16.23 33.20
C ALA A 8 -0.06 -16.27 31.87
N ALA A 9 -0.67 -16.82 30.81
CA ALA A 9 -0.07 -16.83 29.48
C ALA A 9 0.12 -15.42 28.92
N ASP A 10 -0.86 -14.54 29.08
CA ASP A 10 -0.77 -13.14 28.64
C ASP A 10 0.34 -12.38 29.38
N HIS A 11 0.53 -12.66 30.67
CA HIS A 11 1.64 -12.09 31.45
C HIS A 11 3.00 -12.54 30.90
N ILE A 12 3.18 -13.84 30.66
CA ILE A 12 4.43 -14.39 30.10
C ILE A 12 4.72 -13.80 28.72
N LEU A 13 3.72 -13.68 27.85
CA LEU A 13 3.89 -13.08 26.52
C LEU A 13 4.31 -11.61 26.61
N ARG A 14 3.77 -10.85 27.57
CA ARG A 14 4.21 -9.46 27.82
C ARG A 14 5.63 -9.39 28.34
N ASP A 15 6.01 -10.28 29.26
CA ASP A 15 7.39 -10.34 29.78
C ASP A 15 8.39 -10.65 28.66
N LEU A 16 8.04 -11.60 27.79
CA LEU A 16 8.84 -11.92 26.61
C LEU A 16 8.92 -10.75 25.62
N GLN A 17 7.84 -10.00 25.41
CA GLN A 17 7.86 -8.78 24.58
C GLN A 17 8.76 -7.68 25.14
N ASN A 18 8.83 -7.58 26.47
CA ASN A 18 9.65 -6.58 27.15
C ASN A 18 11.13 -7.00 27.29
N ASN A 19 11.45 -8.28 27.05
CA ASN A 19 12.81 -8.77 27.08
C ASN A 19 13.65 -8.09 25.97
N PRO A 20 14.76 -7.41 26.32
CA PRO A 20 15.55 -6.62 25.37
C PRO A 20 16.18 -7.44 24.24
N ASP A 21 16.31 -8.75 24.42
CA ASP A 21 17.00 -9.68 23.53
C ASP A 21 16.04 -10.63 22.80
N MET A 22 14.72 -10.55 23.04
CA MET A 22 13.72 -11.41 22.41
C MET A 22 13.77 -11.36 20.88
N TRP A 23 14.16 -10.21 20.33
CA TRP A 23 14.26 -10.00 18.89
C TRP A 23 15.33 -10.89 18.22
N LEU A 24 16.37 -11.31 18.96
CA LEU A 24 17.39 -12.26 18.48
C LEU A 24 16.77 -13.61 18.11
N GLN A 25 15.63 -13.96 18.70
CA GLN A 25 14.92 -15.21 18.46
C GLN A 25 13.85 -15.10 17.39
N VAL A 26 13.50 -13.89 16.93
CA VAL A 26 12.36 -13.69 16.02
C VAL A 26 12.53 -14.49 14.74
N VAL A 27 13.68 -14.41 14.07
CA VAL A 27 13.92 -15.12 12.81
C VAL A 27 13.77 -16.63 13.01
N HIS A 28 14.33 -17.17 14.10
CA HIS A 28 14.21 -18.58 14.43
C HIS A 28 12.75 -19.01 14.68
N ILE A 29 11.98 -18.18 15.39
CA ILE A 29 10.55 -18.44 15.62
C ILE A 29 9.77 -18.42 14.31
N LEU A 30 10.02 -17.45 13.43
CA LEU A 30 9.32 -17.34 12.16
C LEU A 30 9.62 -18.52 11.22
N GLN A 31 10.83 -19.07 11.28
CA GLN A 31 11.25 -20.26 10.52
C GLN A 31 10.66 -21.58 11.07
N SER A 32 10.54 -21.71 12.40
CA SER A 32 10.15 -22.98 13.04
C SER A 32 8.66 -23.07 13.38
N ALA A 33 7.99 -21.94 13.63
CA ALA A 33 6.62 -21.91 14.09
C ALA A 33 5.63 -22.27 12.98
N LYS A 34 4.74 -23.22 13.26
CA LYS A 34 3.60 -23.56 12.40
C LYS A 34 2.37 -22.70 12.70
N ASN A 35 2.22 -22.25 13.95
CA ASN A 35 1.04 -21.52 14.39
C ASN A 35 1.12 -20.02 14.01
N LEU A 36 0.06 -19.51 13.38
CA LEU A 36 -0.02 -18.12 12.94
C LEU A 36 0.10 -17.11 14.09
N ASN A 37 -0.50 -17.40 15.26
CA ASN A 37 -0.44 -16.49 16.42
C ASN A 37 0.98 -16.38 16.97
N THR A 38 1.75 -17.47 16.96
CA THR A 38 3.17 -17.46 17.35
C THR A 38 3.99 -16.61 16.36
N LYS A 39 3.73 -16.73 15.06
CA LYS A 39 4.36 -15.87 14.05
C LYS A 39 3.99 -14.40 14.27
N PHE A 40 2.73 -14.11 14.59
CA PHE A 40 2.25 -12.74 14.85
C PHE A 40 2.90 -12.13 16.08
N PHE A 41 3.05 -12.92 17.14
CA PHE A 41 3.78 -12.51 18.33
C PHE A 41 5.23 -12.14 17.99
N ALA A 42 5.93 -12.98 17.23
CA ALA A 42 7.30 -12.71 16.81
C ALA A 42 7.40 -11.44 15.92
N LEU A 43 6.46 -11.25 14.99
CA LEU A 43 6.40 -10.02 14.19
C LEU A 43 6.07 -8.78 15.03
N GLN A 44 5.28 -8.92 16.11
CA GLN A 44 5.01 -7.80 17.03
C GLN A 44 6.26 -7.40 17.83
N VAL A 45 7.06 -8.38 18.28
CA VAL A 45 8.36 -8.11 18.92
C VAL A 45 9.26 -7.36 17.94
N LEU A 46 9.35 -7.83 16.69
CA LEU A 46 10.15 -7.20 15.65
C LEU A 46 9.69 -5.79 15.32
N GLU A 47 8.37 -5.56 15.24
CA GLU A 47 7.80 -4.23 15.04
C GLU A 47 8.24 -3.24 16.11
N GLY A 48 8.24 -3.66 17.39
CA GLY A 48 8.74 -2.85 18.50
C GLY A 48 10.23 -2.52 18.35
N VAL A 49 11.05 -3.49 17.97
CA VAL A 49 12.48 -3.29 17.75
C VAL A 49 12.75 -2.34 16.59
N ILE A 50 12.04 -2.49 15.47
CA ILE A 50 12.13 -1.58 14.33
C ILE A 50 11.77 -0.16 14.79
N LYS A 51 10.61 0.01 15.43
CA LYS A 51 10.10 1.32 15.80
C LYS A 51 11.03 2.08 16.76
N TYR A 52 11.61 1.40 17.75
CA TYR A 52 12.29 2.07 18.87
C TYR A 52 13.80 1.89 18.89
N ARG A 53 14.35 0.85 18.24
CA ARG A 53 15.76 0.48 18.35
C ARG A 53 16.47 0.24 17.02
N TRP A 54 15.80 0.36 15.87
CA TRP A 54 16.38 0.01 14.56
C TRP A 54 17.74 0.66 14.31
N ASN A 55 17.83 1.97 14.46
CA ASN A 55 19.08 2.71 14.18
C ASN A 55 20.21 2.40 15.18
N ALA A 56 19.92 1.79 16.34
CA ALA A 56 20.92 1.36 17.31
C ALA A 56 21.49 -0.03 17.00
N LEU A 57 20.84 -0.80 16.12
CA LEU A 57 21.29 -2.13 15.75
C LEU A 57 22.47 -2.10 14.75
N PRO A 58 23.43 -3.03 14.90
CA PRO A 58 24.43 -3.34 13.88
C PRO A 58 23.80 -3.49 12.48
N VAL A 59 24.50 -2.97 11.47
CA VAL A 59 24.04 -3.00 10.07
C VAL A 59 23.74 -4.43 9.60
N GLU A 60 24.61 -5.38 9.93
CA GLU A 60 24.43 -6.79 9.56
C GLU A 60 23.12 -7.39 10.08
N GLN A 61 22.73 -7.03 11.31
CA GLN A 61 21.49 -7.54 11.91
C GLN A 61 20.26 -6.90 11.28
N ARG A 62 20.33 -5.59 10.97
CA ARG A 62 19.28 -4.90 10.22
C ARG A 62 19.10 -5.51 8.84
N ASP A 63 20.19 -5.69 8.10
CA ASP A 63 20.17 -6.28 6.77
C ASP A 63 19.70 -7.73 6.79
N GLY A 64 20.12 -8.52 7.78
CA GLY A 64 19.64 -9.88 7.98
C GLY A 64 18.12 -9.95 8.18
N MET A 65 17.56 -9.10 9.06
CA MET A 65 16.10 -9.05 9.27
C MET A 65 15.35 -8.52 8.06
N LYS A 66 15.88 -7.47 7.41
CA LYS A 66 15.33 -6.88 6.18
C LYS A 66 15.23 -7.93 5.07
N ASN A 67 16.34 -8.61 4.78
CA ASN A 67 16.40 -9.62 3.73
C ASN A 67 15.47 -10.79 4.06
N TYR A 68 15.47 -11.27 5.30
CA TYR A 68 14.56 -12.35 5.72
C TYR A 68 13.08 -11.99 5.49
N ILE A 69 12.64 -10.79 5.90
CA ILE A 69 11.25 -10.35 5.70
C ILE A 69 10.92 -10.24 4.21
N SER A 70 11.81 -9.64 3.41
CA SER A 70 11.65 -9.56 1.96
C SER A 70 11.56 -10.93 1.30
N ASP A 71 12.44 -11.86 1.66
CA ASP A 71 12.48 -13.22 1.09
C ASP A 71 11.20 -13.99 1.40
N VAL A 72 10.71 -13.92 2.64
CA VAL A 72 9.45 -14.58 3.03
C VAL A 72 8.26 -13.98 2.28
N ILE A 73 8.23 -12.66 2.10
CA ILE A 73 7.17 -12.00 1.31
C ILE A 73 7.20 -12.47 -0.14
N VAL A 74 8.38 -12.51 -0.78
CA VAL A 74 8.53 -12.99 -2.17
C VAL A 74 8.12 -14.45 -2.27
N GLN A 75 8.60 -15.31 -1.35
CA GLN A 75 8.25 -16.73 -1.33
C GLN A 75 6.73 -16.93 -1.24
N LEU A 76 6.06 -16.27 -0.29
CA LEU A 76 4.61 -16.44 -0.08
C LEU A 76 3.78 -15.84 -1.22
N SER A 77 4.25 -14.76 -1.86
CA SER A 77 3.53 -14.09 -2.96
C SER A 77 3.83 -14.70 -4.33
N SER A 78 4.90 -15.48 -4.49
CA SER A 78 5.24 -16.16 -5.74
C SER A 78 4.28 -17.31 -6.11
N ASN A 79 3.56 -17.86 -5.13
CA ASN A 79 2.62 -18.96 -5.32
C ASN A 79 1.20 -18.55 -4.92
N GLU A 80 0.24 -18.68 -5.84
CA GLU A 80 -1.13 -18.25 -5.59
C GLU A 80 -1.81 -18.97 -4.42
N ALA A 81 -1.68 -20.30 -4.31
CA ALA A 81 -2.29 -21.04 -3.21
C ALA A 81 -1.75 -20.59 -1.85
N SER A 82 -0.43 -20.44 -1.74
CA SER A 82 0.22 -19.91 -0.53
C SER A 82 -0.22 -18.48 -0.24
N PHE A 83 -0.24 -17.62 -1.24
CA PHE A 83 -0.60 -16.20 -1.10
C PHE A 83 -2.04 -16.00 -0.61
N ARG A 84 -2.97 -16.86 -1.06
CA ARG A 84 -4.36 -16.85 -0.61
C ARG A 84 -4.53 -17.46 0.79
N MET A 85 -3.90 -18.61 1.04
CA MET A 85 -4.00 -19.32 2.31
C MET A 85 -3.38 -18.52 3.48
N GLU A 86 -2.22 -17.91 3.25
CA GLU A 86 -1.44 -17.18 4.26
C GLU A 86 -1.71 -15.67 4.24
N ARG A 87 -2.85 -15.23 3.70
CA ARG A 87 -3.14 -13.81 3.42
C ARG A 87 -2.94 -12.89 4.63
N LEU A 88 -3.39 -13.33 5.81
CA LEU A 88 -3.22 -12.56 7.06
C LEU A 88 -1.75 -12.44 7.45
N TYR A 89 -0.95 -13.48 7.23
CA TYR A 89 0.48 -13.46 7.51
C TYR A 89 1.23 -12.53 6.55
N VAL A 90 0.95 -12.63 5.25
CA VAL A 90 1.53 -11.74 4.24
C VAL A 90 1.18 -10.28 4.53
N ASN A 91 -0.07 -9.99 4.90
CA ASN A 91 -0.47 -8.63 5.29
C ASN A 91 0.35 -8.11 6.49
N LYS A 92 0.57 -8.95 7.53
CA LYS A 92 1.38 -8.54 8.68
C LYS A 92 2.85 -8.35 8.29
N LEU A 93 3.41 -9.21 7.43
CA LEU A 93 4.77 -9.05 6.91
C LEU A 93 4.93 -7.75 6.10
N ASN A 94 3.96 -7.39 5.26
CA ASN A 94 3.99 -6.13 4.51
C ASN A 94 4.01 -4.91 5.44
N ILE A 95 3.26 -4.95 6.55
CA ILE A 95 3.31 -3.90 7.58
C ILE A 95 4.73 -3.80 8.17
N ILE A 96 5.35 -4.93 8.52
CA ILE A 96 6.73 -4.96 9.03
C ILE A 96 7.73 -4.41 8.01
N LEU A 97 7.62 -4.81 6.74
CA LEU A 97 8.46 -4.27 5.67
C LEU A 97 8.32 -2.74 5.58
N VAL A 98 7.09 -2.22 5.62
CA VAL A 98 6.86 -0.76 5.60
C VAL A 98 7.42 -0.07 6.83
N GLN A 99 7.38 -0.69 8.02
CA GLN A 99 8.07 -0.14 9.19
C GLN A 99 9.58 -0.06 8.95
N ILE A 100 10.21 -1.07 8.32
CA ILE A 100 11.64 -1.00 7.95
C ILE A 100 11.89 0.16 6.96
N LEU A 101 11.03 0.31 5.94
CA LEU A 101 11.14 1.37 4.95
C LEU A 101 11.08 2.78 5.57
N LYS A 102 10.25 2.99 6.60
CA LYS A 102 10.21 4.27 7.33
C LYS A 102 11.58 4.67 7.88
N HIS A 103 12.43 3.71 8.22
CA HIS A 103 13.79 4.00 8.68
C HIS A 103 14.81 4.07 7.54
N ASP A 104 14.79 3.12 6.61
CA ASP A 104 15.88 2.92 5.66
C ASP A 104 15.65 3.55 4.29
N TRP A 105 14.41 3.66 3.84
CA TRP A 105 14.07 4.37 2.60
C TRP A 105 13.87 5.87 2.91
N PRO A 106 14.34 6.80 2.06
CA PRO A 106 15.03 6.60 0.78
C PRO A 106 16.55 6.44 0.87
N ALA A 107 17.18 6.90 1.96
CA ALA A 107 18.62 7.14 1.97
C ALA A 107 19.48 5.87 1.90
N ARG A 108 19.10 4.81 2.64
CA ARG A 108 19.83 3.54 2.76
C ARG A 108 19.30 2.44 1.84
N TRP A 109 18.08 2.59 1.30
CA TRP A 109 17.47 1.61 0.41
C TRP A 109 16.93 2.25 -0.88
N ARG A 110 17.78 2.99 -1.59
CA ARG A 110 17.39 3.83 -2.73
C ARG A 110 16.64 3.07 -3.84
N SER A 111 17.04 1.84 -4.14
CA SER A 111 16.47 1.04 -5.21
C SER A 111 15.11 0.41 -4.89
N PHE A 112 14.56 0.60 -3.67
CA PHE A 112 13.36 -0.11 -3.24
C PHE A 112 12.17 0.01 -4.23
N ILE A 113 11.80 1.23 -4.64
CA ILE A 113 10.67 1.41 -5.57
C ILE A 113 10.98 0.82 -6.96
N PRO A 114 12.14 1.12 -7.59
CA PRO A 114 12.54 0.45 -8.84
C PRO A 114 12.51 -1.09 -8.76
N ASP A 115 13.09 -1.67 -7.72
CA ASP A 115 13.16 -3.12 -7.52
C ASP A 115 11.77 -3.73 -7.30
N LEU A 116 10.92 -3.05 -6.52
CA LEU A 116 9.52 -3.46 -6.28
C LEU A 116 8.71 -3.45 -7.58
N VAL A 117 8.85 -2.40 -8.41
CA VAL A 117 8.16 -2.29 -9.71
C VAL A 117 8.66 -3.36 -10.68
N SER A 118 9.97 -3.64 -10.68
CA SER A 118 10.55 -4.73 -11.47
C SER A 118 10.00 -6.10 -11.04
N ALA A 119 9.98 -6.37 -9.73
CA ALA A 119 9.44 -7.62 -9.18
C ALA A 119 7.94 -7.79 -9.49
N ALA A 120 7.15 -6.71 -9.41
CA ALA A 120 5.72 -6.72 -9.70
C ALA A 120 5.42 -7.23 -11.13
N LYS A 121 6.31 -6.96 -12.11
CA LYS A 121 6.12 -7.40 -13.50
C LYS A 121 6.38 -8.90 -13.72
N THR A 122 6.91 -9.63 -12.73
CA THR A 122 7.27 -11.05 -12.87
C THR A 122 6.11 -12.01 -12.61
N SER A 123 5.12 -11.62 -11.82
CA SER A 123 3.94 -12.43 -11.50
C SER A 123 2.81 -11.53 -11.01
N GLU A 124 1.57 -11.80 -11.43
CA GLU A 124 0.41 -11.03 -10.99
C GLU A 124 0.13 -11.16 -9.48
N THR A 125 0.48 -12.28 -8.83
CA THR A 125 0.34 -12.40 -7.36
C THR A 125 1.38 -11.56 -6.63
N ILE A 126 2.60 -11.52 -7.13
CA ILE A 126 3.65 -10.62 -6.63
C ILE A 126 3.20 -9.17 -6.85
N CYS A 127 2.71 -8.84 -8.04
CA CYS A 127 2.17 -7.52 -8.36
C CYS A 127 1.06 -7.10 -7.39
N GLU A 128 0.12 -8.00 -7.08
CA GLU A 128 -0.97 -7.73 -6.14
C GLU A 128 -0.42 -7.37 -4.75
N ASN A 129 0.62 -8.10 -4.32
CA ASN A 129 1.29 -7.80 -3.06
C ASN A 129 2.09 -6.49 -3.10
N CYS A 130 2.75 -6.19 -4.21
CA CYS A 130 3.46 -4.92 -4.44
C CYS A 130 2.49 -3.73 -4.35
N MET A 131 1.29 -3.83 -4.93
CA MET A 131 0.24 -2.81 -4.79
C MET A 131 -0.16 -2.63 -3.31
N ALA A 132 -0.33 -3.73 -2.57
CA ALA A 132 -0.63 -3.64 -1.14
C ALA A 132 0.50 -2.95 -0.33
N ILE A 133 1.78 -3.23 -0.66
CA ILE A 133 2.93 -2.56 -0.03
C ILE A 133 2.96 -1.07 -0.37
N LEU A 134 2.76 -0.70 -1.64
CA LEU A 134 2.70 0.70 -2.08
C LEU A 134 1.57 1.47 -1.39
N LYS A 135 0.40 0.84 -1.24
CA LYS A 135 -0.74 1.40 -0.51
C LYS A 135 -0.37 1.68 0.95
N LEU A 136 0.20 0.69 1.66
CA LEU A 136 0.61 0.85 3.07
C LEU A 136 1.70 1.93 3.22
N LEU A 137 2.66 1.98 2.30
CA LEU A 137 3.69 3.03 2.30
C LEU A 137 3.07 4.41 2.10
N SER A 138 2.14 4.55 1.17
CA SER A 138 1.38 5.79 0.96
C SER A 138 0.62 6.22 2.22
N GLU A 139 -0.05 5.30 2.91
CA GLU A 139 -0.75 5.58 4.16
C GLU A 139 0.20 6.11 5.25
N GLU A 140 1.38 5.50 5.42
CA GLU A 140 2.39 5.97 6.38
C GLU A 140 2.95 7.35 6.01
N VAL A 141 3.12 7.63 4.72
CA VAL A 141 3.68 8.89 4.23
C VAL A 141 2.66 10.04 4.22
N PHE A 142 1.36 9.77 4.13
CA PHE A 142 0.34 10.80 3.91
C PHE A 142 -0.80 10.86 4.94
N ASP A 143 -1.20 9.75 5.55
CA ASP A 143 -2.35 9.74 6.45
C ASP A 143 -1.99 10.19 7.89
N PHE A 144 -0.69 10.39 8.19
CA PHE A 144 -0.11 11.01 9.41
C PHE A 144 -0.72 10.66 10.76
N SER A 145 -1.48 9.57 10.85
CA SER A 145 -2.45 9.35 11.92
C SER A 145 -1.86 9.13 13.31
N ARG A 146 -0.53 9.07 13.45
CA ARG A 146 0.14 8.65 14.69
C ARG A 146 1.30 9.51 15.18
N GLY A 147 1.70 10.56 14.48
CA GLY A 147 2.79 11.44 14.91
C GLY A 147 4.15 10.72 15.14
N GLU A 148 4.35 9.57 14.50
CA GLU A 148 5.52 8.69 14.73
C GLU A 148 6.78 9.12 13.98
N MET A 149 6.68 10.08 13.05
CA MET A 149 7.79 10.56 12.24
C MET A 149 7.97 12.08 12.40
N THR A 150 9.21 12.53 12.34
CA THR A 150 9.53 13.96 12.34
C THR A 150 9.06 14.62 11.04
N GLN A 151 8.76 15.93 11.10
CA GLN A 151 8.36 16.69 9.90
C GLN A 151 9.42 16.64 8.79
N LEU A 152 10.71 16.64 9.16
CA LEU A 152 11.81 16.52 8.20
C LEU A 152 11.76 15.17 7.48
N LYS A 153 11.62 14.06 8.24
CA LYS A 153 11.55 12.72 7.66
C LYS A 153 10.34 12.57 6.74
N ILE A 154 9.19 13.11 7.15
CA ILE A 154 7.98 13.15 6.34
C ILE A 154 8.23 13.88 5.02
N LYS A 155 8.86 15.05 5.06
CA LYS A 155 9.19 15.83 3.87
C LYS A 155 10.10 15.04 2.92
N GLU A 156 11.12 14.37 3.45
CA GLU A 156 12.04 13.52 2.68
C GLU A 156 11.33 12.35 1.99
N LEU A 157 10.47 11.64 2.73
CA LEU A 157 9.70 10.51 2.21
C LEU A 157 8.73 10.96 1.12
N LYS A 158 8.03 12.09 1.32
CA LYS A 158 7.15 12.69 0.31
C LYS A 158 7.91 13.06 -0.95
N GLN A 159 9.05 13.74 -0.82
CA GLN A 159 9.88 14.15 -1.96
C GLN A 159 10.37 12.94 -2.76
N SER A 160 10.82 11.89 -2.06
CA SER A 160 11.31 10.68 -2.72
C SER A 160 10.18 9.88 -3.37
N LEU A 161 9.00 9.85 -2.76
CA LEU A 161 7.85 9.18 -3.37
C LEU A 161 7.39 9.93 -4.62
N ASN A 162 7.39 11.27 -4.56
CA ASN A 162 7.08 12.11 -5.71
C ASN A 162 8.06 11.86 -6.88
N SER A 163 9.36 11.74 -6.60
CA SER A 163 10.36 11.50 -7.66
C SER A 163 10.23 10.13 -8.31
N GLU A 164 9.75 9.13 -7.56
CA GLU A 164 9.58 7.75 -8.04
C GLU A 164 8.15 7.46 -8.55
N PHE A 165 7.23 8.43 -8.45
CA PHE A 165 5.81 8.19 -8.71
C PHE A 165 5.53 7.81 -10.17
N GLN A 166 6.34 8.30 -11.12
CA GLN A 166 6.24 7.93 -12.53
C GLN A 166 6.27 6.40 -12.71
N LEU A 167 7.16 5.70 -12.01
CA LEU A 167 7.28 4.23 -12.09
C LEU A 167 6.03 3.52 -11.54
N ILE A 168 5.49 4.04 -10.43
CA ILE A 168 4.27 3.52 -9.81
C ILE A 168 3.07 3.72 -10.74
N HIS A 169 2.96 4.91 -11.34
CA HIS A 169 1.92 5.25 -12.29
C HIS A 169 1.95 4.34 -13.53
N GLU A 170 3.13 4.16 -14.14
CA GLU A 170 3.31 3.27 -15.28
C GLU A 170 2.97 1.81 -14.95
N LEU A 171 3.31 1.35 -13.73
CA LEU A 171 2.91 0.03 -13.25
C LEU A 171 1.39 -0.09 -13.13
N CYS A 172 0.71 0.91 -12.55
CA CYS A 172 -0.75 0.91 -12.44
C CYS A 172 -1.42 0.87 -13.82
N LEU A 173 -0.97 1.68 -14.78
CA LEU A 173 -1.47 1.65 -16.16
C LEU A 173 -1.26 0.29 -16.83
N TYR A 174 -0.06 -0.29 -16.67
CA TYR A 174 0.24 -1.63 -17.19
C TYR A 174 -0.72 -2.68 -16.62
N VAL A 175 -0.90 -2.71 -15.30
CA VAL A 175 -1.79 -3.68 -14.65
C VAL A 175 -3.23 -3.53 -15.15
N LEU A 176 -3.72 -2.29 -15.21
CA LEU A 176 -5.09 -2.00 -15.57
C LEU A 176 -5.42 -2.25 -17.05
N SER A 177 -4.41 -2.24 -17.92
CA SER A 177 -4.55 -2.56 -19.34
C SER A 177 -4.32 -4.04 -19.67
N ALA A 178 -3.47 -4.73 -18.92
CA ALA A 178 -3.01 -6.08 -19.24
C ALA A 178 -3.61 -7.19 -18.36
N SER A 179 -4.02 -6.89 -17.14
CA SER A 179 -4.53 -7.90 -16.20
C SER A 179 -6.04 -8.09 -16.29
N GLN A 180 -6.50 -9.32 -16.13
CA GLN A 180 -7.91 -9.66 -15.92
C GLN A 180 -8.18 -10.16 -14.49
N ARG A 181 -7.18 -10.19 -13.61
CA ARG A 181 -7.37 -10.72 -12.25
C ARG A 181 -8.04 -9.68 -11.36
N ALA A 182 -9.28 -9.95 -10.98
CA ALA A 182 -10.09 -9.03 -10.18
C ALA A 182 -9.42 -8.60 -8.87
N GLU A 183 -8.70 -9.49 -8.18
CA GLU A 183 -7.99 -9.14 -6.94
C GLU A 183 -6.83 -8.15 -7.18
N LEU A 184 -6.11 -8.30 -8.29
CA LEU A 184 -5.02 -7.40 -8.66
C LEU A 184 -5.57 -6.03 -9.11
N ILE A 185 -6.61 -6.02 -9.94
CA ILE A 185 -7.30 -4.78 -10.35
C ILE A 185 -7.83 -4.05 -9.12
N ARG A 186 -8.50 -4.76 -8.20
CA ARG A 186 -9.00 -4.19 -6.94
C ARG A 186 -7.87 -3.60 -6.09
N ALA A 187 -6.77 -4.32 -5.92
CA ALA A 187 -5.61 -3.83 -5.17
C ALA A 187 -5.02 -2.57 -5.83
N THR A 188 -4.99 -2.53 -7.15
CA THR A 188 -4.49 -1.37 -7.92
C THR A 188 -5.40 -0.15 -7.74
N PHE A 189 -6.72 -0.31 -7.81
CA PHE A 189 -7.67 0.78 -7.52
C PHE A 189 -7.54 1.31 -6.09
N GLU A 190 -7.47 0.42 -5.10
CA GLU A 190 -7.29 0.84 -3.72
C GLU A 190 -5.99 1.62 -3.51
N THR A 191 -4.93 1.28 -4.25
CA THR A 191 -3.65 1.99 -4.22
C THR A 191 -3.77 3.36 -4.88
N LEU A 192 -4.34 3.44 -6.08
CA LEU A 192 -4.60 4.70 -6.80
C LEU A 192 -5.46 5.67 -5.96
N LEU A 193 -6.53 5.18 -5.35
CA LEU A 193 -7.40 6.00 -4.49
C LEU A 193 -6.70 6.49 -3.21
N LYS A 194 -5.59 5.88 -2.80
CA LYS A 194 -4.74 6.43 -1.72
C LYS A 194 -3.82 7.54 -2.19
N PHE A 195 -3.43 7.54 -3.45
CA PHE A 195 -2.68 8.66 -4.04
C PHE A 195 -3.57 9.84 -4.44
N PHE A 196 -4.85 9.59 -4.77
CA PHE A 196 -5.78 10.60 -5.26
C PHE A 196 -5.89 11.87 -4.38
N PRO A 197 -5.95 11.81 -3.04
CA PRO A 197 -6.03 13.04 -2.23
C PRO A 197 -4.82 13.98 -2.38
N MET A 198 -3.66 13.50 -2.84
CA MET A 198 -2.43 14.27 -2.92
C MET A 198 -2.38 15.12 -4.20
N PRO A 199 -2.20 16.46 -4.11
CA PRO A 199 -2.17 17.34 -5.28
C PRO A 199 -1.22 16.88 -6.39
N SER A 200 -0.01 16.44 -6.02
CA SER A 200 1.02 15.97 -6.96
C SER A 200 0.62 14.74 -7.79
N TYR A 201 -0.37 13.96 -7.35
CA TYR A 201 -0.75 12.68 -7.96
C TYR A 201 -2.15 12.66 -8.55
N ARG A 202 -3.00 13.65 -8.22
CA ARG A 202 -4.41 13.71 -8.64
C ARG A 202 -4.60 13.50 -10.13
N ASN A 203 -3.86 14.24 -10.95
CA ASN A 203 -3.98 14.21 -12.40
C ASN A 203 -3.65 12.83 -12.97
N LEU A 204 -2.48 12.30 -12.61
CA LEU A 204 -2.02 10.97 -13.03
C LEU A 204 -2.94 9.85 -12.52
N THR A 205 -3.48 10.00 -11.31
CA THR A 205 -4.44 9.05 -10.75
C THR A 205 -5.74 9.04 -11.57
N ILE A 206 -6.28 10.21 -11.91
CA ILE A 206 -7.50 10.29 -12.75
C ILE A 206 -7.23 9.72 -14.14
N GLN A 207 -6.04 9.95 -14.72
CA GLN A 207 -5.67 9.35 -16.00
C GLN A 207 -5.71 7.82 -15.93
N CYS A 208 -5.08 7.22 -14.92
CA CYS A 208 -5.20 5.77 -14.68
C CYS A 208 -6.66 5.32 -14.58
N LEU A 209 -7.50 6.03 -13.81
CA LEU A 209 -8.91 5.65 -13.63
C LEU A 209 -9.73 5.83 -14.93
N THR A 210 -9.37 6.80 -15.78
CA THR A 210 -10.07 7.10 -17.03
C THR A 210 -9.85 6.02 -18.08
N GLU A 211 -8.60 5.56 -18.24
CA GLU A 211 -8.26 4.47 -19.18
C GLU A 211 -9.14 3.24 -18.92
N VAL A 212 -9.41 2.95 -17.65
CA VAL A 212 -10.16 1.76 -17.26
C VAL A 212 -11.66 1.99 -17.30
N ALA A 213 -12.11 3.22 -17.03
CA ALA A 213 -13.50 3.60 -17.22
C ALA A 213 -13.93 3.47 -18.70
N ALA A 214 -13.00 3.50 -19.65
CA ALA A 214 -13.27 3.27 -21.07
C ALA A 214 -13.30 1.79 -21.47
N LEU A 215 -12.73 0.90 -20.66
CA LEU A 215 -12.68 -0.54 -20.93
C LEU A 215 -14.00 -1.20 -20.49
N SER A 216 -14.68 -1.88 -21.40
CA SER A 216 -15.88 -2.65 -21.09
C SER A 216 -15.50 -3.96 -20.40
N PHE A 217 -15.49 -3.95 -19.07
CA PHE A 217 -15.39 -5.19 -18.30
C PHE A 217 -16.77 -5.80 -18.14
N GLY A 218 -16.88 -7.12 -18.35
CA GLY A 218 -18.15 -7.83 -18.19
C GLY A 218 -18.74 -7.70 -16.78
N GLU A 219 -19.96 -8.21 -16.59
CA GLU A 219 -20.76 -8.03 -15.35
C GLU A 219 -20.00 -8.35 -14.05
N PHE A 220 -19.05 -9.27 -14.09
CA PHE A 220 -18.25 -9.70 -12.94
C PHE A 220 -17.49 -8.57 -12.23
N TYR A 221 -17.08 -7.52 -12.95
CA TYR A 221 -16.30 -6.42 -12.37
C TYR A 221 -17.14 -5.22 -11.92
N ASN A 222 -18.43 -5.20 -12.25
CA ASN A 222 -19.32 -4.06 -12.00
C ASN A 222 -19.31 -3.65 -10.52
N ALA A 223 -19.32 -4.62 -9.59
CA ALA A 223 -19.31 -4.33 -8.15
C ALA A 223 -18.02 -3.62 -7.69
N GLN A 224 -16.86 -4.02 -8.22
CA GLN A 224 -15.57 -3.42 -7.90
C GLN A 224 -15.48 -1.99 -8.46
N TYR A 225 -15.96 -1.76 -9.70
CA TYR A 225 -16.02 -0.43 -10.31
C TYR A 225 -16.96 0.51 -9.57
N VAL A 226 -18.15 0.04 -9.19
CA VAL A 226 -19.09 0.83 -8.39
C VAL A 226 -18.48 1.21 -7.04
N LYS A 227 -17.79 0.27 -6.38
CA LYS A 227 -17.09 0.56 -5.12
C LYS A 227 -15.98 1.58 -5.31
N MET A 228 -15.16 1.43 -6.35
CA MET A 228 -14.10 2.38 -6.71
C MET A 228 -14.69 3.78 -6.95
N TYR A 229 -15.73 3.88 -7.78
CA TYR A 229 -16.40 5.14 -8.10
C TYR A 229 -16.99 5.81 -6.86
N ASN A 230 -17.65 5.07 -5.98
CA ASN A 230 -18.20 5.62 -4.74
C ASN A 230 -17.10 6.22 -3.84
N ILE A 231 -15.97 5.51 -3.67
CA ILE A 231 -14.84 6.03 -2.89
C ILE A 231 -14.24 7.28 -3.56
N PHE A 232 -14.04 7.22 -4.88
CA PHE A 232 -13.56 8.35 -5.67
C PHE A 232 -14.44 9.58 -5.51
N MET A 233 -15.77 9.44 -5.63
CA MET A 233 -16.71 10.54 -5.51
C MET A 233 -16.72 11.16 -4.10
N VAL A 234 -16.60 10.35 -3.05
CA VAL A 234 -16.46 10.85 -1.67
C VAL A 234 -15.18 11.67 -1.51
N GLN A 235 -14.05 11.19 -2.03
CA GLN A 235 -12.79 11.94 -1.99
C GLN A 235 -12.85 13.19 -2.89
N LEU A 236 -13.51 13.11 -4.04
CA LEU A 236 -13.68 14.25 -4.94
C LEU A 236 -14.45 15.37 -4.25
N GLN A 237 -15.49 15.07 -3.46
CA GLN A 237 -16.24 16.10 -2.72
C GLN A 237 -15.38 16.88 -1.72
N THR A 238 -14.31 16.28 -1.18
CA THR A 238 -13.40 16.99 -0.28
C THR A 238 -12.39 17.85 -1.05
N ILE A 239 -12.06 17.49 -2.29
CA ILE A 239 -11.13 18.21 -3.16
C ILE A 239 -11.82 19.34 -3.93
N LEU A 240 -12.99 19.03 -4.50
CA LEU A 240 -13.81 19.90 -5.33
C LEU A 240 -15.27 19.81 -4.86
N PRO A 241 -15.65 20.57 -3.82
CA PRO A 241 -17.01 20.58 -3.29
C PRO A 241 -18.05 20.90 -4.36
N SER A 242 -19.26 20.34 -4.23
CA SER A 242 -20.35 20.58 -5.20
C SER A 242 -20.83 22.03 -5.26
N THR A 243 -20.46 22.86 -4.28
CA THR A 243 -20.72 24.31 -4.24
C THR A 243 -19.70 25.12 -5.04
N THR A 244 -18.64 24.50 -5.57
CA THR A 244 -17.58 25.19 -6.29
C THR A 244 -18.06 25.74 -7.63
N ASN A 245 -17.80 27.01 -7.91
CA ASN A 245 -17.99 27.61 -9.23
C ASN A 245 -16.87 27.14 -10.18
N ILE A 246 -17.12 26.05 -10.92
CA ILE A 246 -16.13 25.42 -11.80
C ILE A 246 -15.57 26.39 -12.86
N PRO A 247 -16.38 27.17 -13.61
CA PRO A 247 -15.84 28.15 -14.56
C PRO A 247 -14.86 29.14 -13.93
N GLN A 248 -15.18 29.66 -12.75
CA GLN A 248 -14.31 30.60 -12.05
C GLN A 248 -13.04 29.91 -11.52
N ALA A 249 -13.17 28.71 -10.96
CA ALA A 249 -12.04 27.92 -10.49
C ALA A 249 -11.07 27.56 -11.62
N TYR A 250 -11.59 27.25 -12.81
CA TYR A 250 -10.79 27.00 -14.00
C TYR A 250 -10.08 28.26 -14.50
N ALA A 251 -10.80 29.38 -14.62
CA ALA A 251 -10.26 30.65 -15.13
C ALA A 251 -9.13 31.21 -14.25
N ASN A 252 -9.23 31.00 -12.93
CA ASN A 252 -8.26 31.50 -11.96
C ASN A 252 -7.23 30.45 -11.50
N GLY A 253 -7.40 29.19 -11.92
CA GLY A 253 -6.57 28.07 -11.51
C GLY A 253 -5.23 28.03 -12.25
N SER A 254 -4.26 27.37 -11.63
CA SER A 254 -2.99 26.97 -12.24
C SER A 254 -3.20 25.97 -13.39
N SER A 255 -2.15 25.74 -14.19
CA SER A 255 -2.17 24.72 -15.24
C SER A 255 -2.54 23.32 -14.71
N ASP A 256 -2.05 22.98 -13.52
CA ASP A 256 -2.32 21.68 -12.89
C ASP A 256 -3.78 21.55 -12.44
N GLU A 257 -4.40 22.64 -11.97
CA GLU A 257 -5.81 22.68 -11.57
C GLU A 257 -6.75 22.66 -12.78
N GLN A 258 -6.37 23.35 -13.87
CA GLN A 258 -7.08 23.28 -15.15
C GLN A 258 -7.01 21.85 -15.71
N ALA A 259 -5.83 21.23 -15.70
CA ALA A 259 -5.65 19.84 -16.10
C ALA A 259 -6.48 18.89 -15.23
N PHE A 260 -6.60 19.16 -13.92
CA PHE A 260 -7.43 18.38 -13.01
C PHE A 260 -8.91 18.43 -13.40
N ILE A 261 -9.45 19.63 -13.66
CA ILE A 261 -10.85 19.78 -14.10
C ILE A 261 -11.06 19.07 -15.44
N GLN A 262 -10.12 19.18 -16.37
CA GLN A 262 -10.20 18.49 -17.66
C GLN A 262 -10.17 16.97 -17.52
N ASN A 263 -9.20 16.42 -16.78
CA ASN A 263 -9.07 14.98 -16.53
C ASN A 263 -10.32 14.45 -15.82
N LEU A 264 -10.87 15.19 -14.86
CA LEU A 264 -12.12 14.83 -14.19
C LEU A 264 -13.30 14.74 -15.17
N ALA A 265 -13.43 15.70 -16.08
CA ALA A 265 -14.48 15.66 -17.10
C ALA A 265 -14.33 14.43 -18.02
N LEU A 266 -13.11 14.09 -18.43
CA LEU A 266 -12.82 12.90 -19.23
C LEU A 266 -13.16 11.61 -18.48
N PHE A 267 -12.78 11.51 -17.21
CA PHE A 267 -13.11 10.37 -16.36
C PHE A 267 -14.63 10.19 -16.24
N LEU A 268 -15.35 11.23 -15.81
CA LEU A 268 -16.80 11.15 -15.58
C LEU A 268 -17.56 10.85 -16.87
N THR A 269 -17.14 11.43 -18.00
CA THR A 269 -17.79 11.13 -19.29
C THR A 269 -17.52 9.72 -19.76
N SER A 270 -16.30 9.21 -19.59
CA SER A 270 -15.93 7.83 -19.96
C SER A 270 -16.66 6.81 -19.08
N PHE A 271 -16.61 7.02 -17.77
CA PHE A 271 -17.26 6.13 -16.79
C PHE A 271 -18.77 6.06 -16.98
N ASN A 272 -19.43 7.21 -17.19
CA ASN A 272 -20.87 7.24 -17.43
C ASN A 272 -21.24 6.57 -18.75
N LYS A 273 -20.47 6.80 -19.83
CA LYS A 273 -20.69 6.12 -21.11
C LYS A 273 -20.61 4.60 -20.94
N ALA A 274 -19.54 4.08 -20.37
CA ALA A 274 -19.36 2.63 -20.17
C ALA A 274 -20.45 2.04 -19.26
N SER A 275 -20.79 2.73 -18.17
CA SER A 275 -21.83 2.28 -17.23
C SER A 275 -23.24 2.29 -17.86
N LEU A 276 -23.57 3.29 -18.67
CA LEU A 276 -24.85 3.37 -19.40
C LEU A 276 -25.05 2.21 -20.39
N PHE A 277 -23.97 1.65 -20.94
CA PHE A 277 -24.03 0.46 -21.79
C PHE A 277 -24.04 -0.86 -21.00
N ALA A 278 -23.49 -0.89 -19.78
CA ALA A 278 -23.46 -2.09 -18.93
C ALA A 278 -24.78 -2.37 -18.17
N PHE A 279 -25.69 -1.39 -18.09
CA PHE A 279 -27.01 -1.52 -17.44
C PHE A 279 -28.19 -1.58 -18.42
N ARG A 280 -27.93 -1.89 -19.70
CA ARG A 280 -28.94 -2.29 -20.70
C ARG A 280 -28.78 -3.76 -21.03
#